data_AF-A0A956NZG8-F1
#
_entry.id   AF-A0A956NZG8-F1
#
_cell.length_a   1.000
_cell.length_b   1.000
_cell.length_c   1.000
_cell.angle_alpha   90.00
_cell.angle_beta   90.00
_cell.angle_gamma   90.00
#
_symmetry.space_group_name_H-M   'P 1'
#
loop_
_entity.id
_entity.type
_entity.pdbx_description
1 polymer ?
#
loop_
_entity_poly.entity_id
_entity_poly.type
_entity_poly.pdbx_seq_one_letter_code
_entity_poly.pdbx_strand_id
1 'polypeptide(L)'
;SLRAAMGTFAFGEWTIRIDCDVLVADGGTRCASITGAAVALHDACAWLAAQTGQPSPFGRWVAAVSVGKVAGEHRLDLAYLEDRDAEVDANVVMLESGSYVEVQGTGEAGSFDRAELGGLLDLADAGLAELFALQRAAVAPG
;
A
#
# COMPACT_ATOMS: atom_id res chain seq x y z
N SER A 1 8.44 0.80 0.11
CA SER A 1 7.31 -0.14 0.26
C SER A 1 7.62 -1.55 -0.23
N LEU A 2 7.73 -1.81 -1.54
CA LEU A 2 7.77 -3.17 -2.11
C LEU A 2 8.91 -4.09 -1.64
N ARG A 3 10.08 -3.53 -1.31
CA ARG A 3 11.17 -4.32 -0.72
C ARG A 3 10.77 -5.02 0.59
N ALA A 4 9.81 -4.47 1.35
CA ALA A 4 9.31 -5.09 2.58
C ALA A 4 8.43 -6.33 2.32
N ALA A 5 7.86 -6.45 1.12
CA ALA A 5 7.11 -7.64 0.69
C ALA A 5 8.04 -8.85 0.44
N MET A 6 9.34 -8.61 0.23
CA MET A 6 10.30 -9.67 -0.04
C MET A 6 10.53 -10.53 1.22
N GLY A 7 10.52 -11.85 1.03
CA GLY A 7 10.94 -12.82 2.03
C GLY A 7 12.46 -12.89 2.14
N THR A 8 13.14 -12.72 1.01
CA THR A 8 14.59 -12.76 0.89
C THR A 8 15.05 -11.95 -0.32
N PHE A 9 16.31 -11.51 -0.31
CA PHE A 9 17.00 -10.95 -1.47
C PHE A 9 17.97 -11.96 -2.11
N ALA A 10 18.01 -13.19 -1.60
CA ALA A 10 18.86 -14.26 -2.12
C ALA A 10 18.16 -15.01 -3.27
N PHE A 11 17.87 -14.31 -4.37
CA PHE A 11 17.26 -14.89 -5.58
C PHE A 11 18.18 -14.75 -6.82
N GLY A 12 19.48 -14.58 -6.59
CA GLY A 12 20.52 -14.43 -7.62
C GLY A 12 20.75 -12.98 -8.05
N GLU A 13 21.51 -12.78 -9.13
CA GLU A 13 21.86 -11.47 -9.69
C GLU A 13 20.74 -10.91 -10.59
N TRP A 14 19.50 -11.00 -10.12
CA TRP A 14 18.33 -10.49 -10.82
C TRP A 14 17.91 -9.15 -10.22
N THR A 15 17.34 -8.28 -11.07
CA THR A 15 16.67 -7.06 -10.65
C THR A 15 15.23 -7.10 -11.14
N ILE A 16 14.27 -7.01 -10.23
CA ILE A 16 12.86 -6.83 -10.56
C ILE A 16 12.61 -5.32 -10.66
N ARG A 17 12.32 -4.85 -11.87
CA ARG A 17 11.92 -3.46 -12.10
C ARG A 17 10.39 -3.37 -12.07
N ILE A 18 9.89 -2.41 -11.30
CA ILE A 18 8.47 -2.13 -11.16
C ILE A 18 8.26 -0.71 -11.69
N ASP A 19 7.43 -0.61 -12.71
CA ASP A 19 7.05 0.65 -13.34
C ASP A 19 5.53 0.84 -13.08
N CYS A 20 5.15 2.00 -12.55
CA CYS A 20 3.77 2.33 -12.20
C CYS A 20 3.36 3.59 -12.96
N ASP A 21 2.68 3.42 -14.09
CA ASP A 21 2.20 4.50 -14.93
C ASP A 21 0.72 4.80 -14.65
N VAL A 22 0.44 6.01 -14.15
CA VAL A 22 -0.91 6.46 -13.85
C VAL A 22 -1.61 6.87 -15.15
N LEU A 23 -2.63 6.11 -15.56
CA LEU A 23 -3.42 6.41 -16.75
C LEU A 23 -4.46 7.52 -16.49
N VAL A 24 -5.06 7.51 -15.30
CA VAL A 24 -6.03 8.49 -14.81
C VAL A 24 -5.73 8.73 -13.34
N ALA A 25 -5.74 10.00 -12.91
CA ALA A 25 -5.47 10.39 -11.53
C ALA A 25 -6.71 11.05 -10.92
N ASP A 26 -7.16 10.55 -9.77
CA ASP A 26 -8.25 11.13 -8.97
C ASP A 26 -7.99 10.95 -7.46
N GLY A 27 -6.76 11.22 -7.02
CA GLY A 27 -6.32 10.97 -5.64
C GLY A 27 -5.72 9.58 -5.44
N GLY A 28 -5.02 9.38 -4.32
CA GLY A 28 -4.53 8.06 -3.88
C GLY A 28 -3.53 7.33 -4.80
N THR A 29 -3.03 7.96 -5.88
CA THR A 29 -2.28 7.26 -6.95
C THR A 29 -1.03 6.53 -6.45
N ARG A 30 -0.33 7.09 -5.45
CA ARG A 30 0.82 6.44 -4.78
C ARG A 30 0.40 5.17 -4.05
N CYS A 31 -0.68 5.23 -3.28
CA CYS A 31 -1.20 4.10 -2.52
C CYS A 31 -1.71 3.00 -3.45
N ALA A 32 -2.50 3.38 -4.46
CA ALA A 32 -2.94 2.48 -5.52
C ALA A 32 -1.77 1.81 -6.24
N SER A 33 -0.71 2.57 -6.58
CA SER A 33 0.50 2.04 -7.21
C SER A 33 1.21 1.01 -6.33
N ILE A 34 1.36 1.26 -5.02
CA ILE A 34 1.99 0.30 -4.09
C ILE A 34 1.16 -0.99 -4.00
N THR A 35 -0.16 -0.86 -3.83
CA THR A 35 -1.09 -1.99 -3.68
C THR A 35 -1.15 -2.84 -4.95
N GLY A 36 -1.25 -2.21 -6.13
CA GLY A 36 -1.23 -2.93 -7.42
C GLY A 36 0.14 -3.53 -7.74
N ALA A 37 1.22 -2.81 -7.45
CA ALA A 37 2.58 -3.31 -7.69
C ALA A 37 2.94 -4.51 -6.82
N ALA A 38 2.34 -4.68 -5.64
CA ALA A 38 2.53 -5.88 -4.83
C ALA A 38 1.98 -7.13 -5.52
N VAL A 39 0.86 -7.02 -6.25
CA VAL A 39 0.31 -8.10 -7.08
C VAL A 39 1.26 -8.42 -8.25
N ALA A 40 1.72 -7.40 -8.97
CA ALA A 40 2.68 -7.59 -10.06
C ALA A 40 4.01 -8.21 -9.56
N LEU A 41 4.48 -7.80 -8.37
CA LEU A 41 5.67 -8.35 -7.74
C LEU A 41 5.49 -9.82 -7.35
N HIS A 42 4.32 -10.19 -6.82
CA HIS A 42 3.99 -11.59 -6.53
C HIS A 42 4.14 -12.45 -7.79
N ASP A 43 3.52 -12.04 -8.90
CA ASP A 43 3.55 -12.77 -10.16
C ASP A 43 4.97 -12.83 -10.76
N ALA A 44 5.72 -11.74 -10.69
CA ALA A 44 7.11 -11.71 -11.12
C ALA A 44 8.00 -12.67 -10.31
N CYS A 45 7.80 -12.73 -8.98
CA CYS A 45 8.51 -13.66 -8.11
C CYS A 45 8.14 -15.12 -8.40
N ALA A 46 6.85 -15.40 -8.64
CA ALA A 46 6.39 -16.73 -9.01
C ALA A 46 6.96 -17.18 -10.37
N TRP A 47 6.98 -16.28 -11.35
CA TRP A 47 7.62 -16.53 -12.65
C TRP A 47 9.13 -16.80 -12.48
N LEU A 48 9.84 -16.00 -11.69
CA LEU A 48 11.27 -16.18 -11.43
C LEU A 48 11.56 -17.54 -10.77
N ALA A 49 10.72 -17.96 -9.82
CA ALA A 49 10.82 -19.26 -9.18
C ALA A 49 10.72 -20.40 -10.22
N ALA A 50 9.75 -20.29 -11.15
CA ALA A 50 9.59 -21.26 -12.23
C ALA A 50 10.78 -21.30 -13.19
N GLN A 51 11.42 -20.15 -13.47
CA GLN A 51 12.59 -20.09 -14.36
C GLN A 51 13.86 -20.64 -13.72
N THR A 52 14.04 -20.42 -12.42
CA THR A 52 15.30 -20.73 -11.73
C THR A 52 15.27 -22.07 -10.98
N GLY A 53 14.07 -22.62 -10.74
CA GLY A 53 13.87 -23.78 -9.87
C GLY A 53 14.05 -23.48 -8.38
N GLN A 54 14.29 -22.21 -8.01
CA GLN A 54 14.40 -21.78 -6.62
C GLN A 54 13.01 -21.42 -6.05
N PRO A 55 12.82 -21.44 -4.72
CA PRO A 55 11.59 -20.95 -4.11
C PRO A 55 11.32 -19.47 -4.46
N SER A 56 10.03 -19.11 -4.54
CA SER A 56 9.63 -17.71 -4.74
C SER A 56 10.19 -16.82 -3.62
N PRO A 57 10.85 -15.69 -3.96
CA PRO A 57 11.37 -14.77 -2.96
C PRO A 57 10.30 -13.83 -2.39
N PHE A 58 9.04 -13.90 -2.87
CA PHE A 58 7.93 -13.15 -2.29
C PHE A 58 7.62 -13.68 -0.89
N GLY A 59 7.55 -12.79 0.10
CA GLY A 59 7.40 -13.17 1.50
C GLY A 59 6.00 -12.93 2.04
N ARG A 60 5.48 -11.72 1.86
CA ARG A 60 4.22 -11.28 2.48
C ARG A 60 3.61 -10.13 1.71
N TRP A 61 2.29 -9.96 1.82
CA TRP A 61 1.61 -8.86 1.17
C TRP A 61 1.96 -7.51 1.79
N VAL A 62 2.04 -6.49 0.92
CA VAL A 62 2.13 -5.08 1.28
C VAL A 62 1.03 -4.33 0.55
N ALA A 63 0.35 -3.45 1.26
CA ALA A 63 -0.70 -2.59 0.71
C ALA A 63 -0.55 -1.19 1.30
N ALA A 64 -1.18 -0.23 0.64
CA ALA A 64 -1.18 1.16 1.06
C ALA A 64 -2.56 1.80 0.84
N VAL A 65 -2.92 2.72 1.71
CA VAL A 65 -4.15 3.53 1.61
C VAL A 65 -3.88 4.95 2.11
N SER A 66 -4.59 5.93 1.57
CA SER A 66 -4.63 7.27 2.13
C SER A 66 -5.76 7.38 3.17
N VAL A 67 -5.55 8.20 4.19
CA VAL A 67 -6.56 8.60 5.17
C VAL A 67 -6.40 10.09 5.42
N GLY A 68 -7.44 10.75 5.88
CA GLY A 68 -7.32 12.15 6.26
C GLY A 68 -8.52 12.70 6.97
N LYS A 69 -8.44 13.97 7.33
CA LYS A 69 -9.49 14.74 7.98
C LYS A 69 -9.99 15.81 7.02
N VAL A 70 -11.26 15.71 6.64
CA VAL A 70 -11.91 16.64 5.72
C VAL A 70 -13.14 17.21 6.39
N ALA A 71 -13.20 18.54 6.55
CA ALA A 71 -14.28 19.24 7.24
C ALA A 71 -14.58 18.67 8.65
N GLY A 72 -13.52 18.36 9.41
CA GLY A 72 -13.63 17.80 10.76
C GLY A 72 -13.86 16.29 10.84
N GLU A 73 -14.06 15.59 9.72
CA GLU A 73 -14.38 14.14 9.68
C GLU A 73 -13.22 13.31 9.16
N HIS A 74 -12.95 12.16 9.79
CA HIS A 74 -11.97 11.19 9.28
C HIS A 74 -12.53 10.43 8.08
N ARG A 75 -11.73 10.32 7.03
CA ARG A 75 -12.06 9.64 5.77
C ARG A 75 -10.94 8.70 5.36
N LEU A 76 -11.34 7.63 4.68
CA LEU A 76 -10.48 6.61 4.09
C LEU A 76 -10.50 6.77 2.56
N ASP A 77 -9.34 6.56 1.94
CA ASP A 77 -9.15 6.55 0.49
C ASP A 77 -9.59 7.86 -0.19
N LEU A 78 -8.90 8.95 0.14
CA LEU A 78 -9.24 10.30 -0.31
C LEU A 78 -9.17 10.42 -1.84
N ALA A 79 -10.28 10.87 -2.44
CA ALA A 79 -10.29 11.33 -3.83
C ALA A 79 -9.57 12.68 -3.97
N TYR A 80 -9.25 13.10 -5.20
CA TYR A 80 -8.46 14.33 -5.44
C TYR A 80 -9.03 15.58 -4.76
N LEU A 81 -10.36 15.77 -4.83
CA LEU A 81 -11.02 16.92 -4.22
C LEU A 81 -10.97 16.87 -2.69
N GLU A 82 -11.03 15.67 -2.11
CA GLU A 82 -10.97 15.48 -0.67
C GLU A 82 -9.55 15.69 -0.14
N ASP A 83 -8.55 15.16 -0.84
CA ASP A 83 -7.13 15.34 -0.54
C ASP A 83 -6.73 16.82 -0.60
N ARG A 84 -7.17 17.54 -1.64
CA ARG A 84 -6.93 18.99 -1.80
C ARG A 84 -7.50 19.82 -0.64
N ASP A 85 -8.65 19.42 -0.12
CA ASP A 85 -9.39 20.18 0.90
C ASP A 85 -9.16 19.61 2.31
N ALA A 86 -8.25 18.66 2.49
CA ALA A 86 -7.96 18.01 3.77
C ALA A 86 -7.22 18.95 4.75
N GLU A 87 -7.63 18.91 6.01
CA GLU A 87 -6.90 19.55 7.12
C GLU A 87 -5.63 18.77 7.46
N VAL A 88 -5.73 17.45 7.35
CA VAL A 88 -4.70 16.46 7.64
C VAL A 88 -4.83 15.35 6.61
N ASP A 89 -3.72 14.96 6.00
CA ASP A 89 -3.62 13.79 5.13
C ASP A 89 -2.54 12.84 5.66
N ALA A 90 -2.71 11.55 5.40
CA ALA A 90 -1.68 10.57 5.65
C ALA A 90 -1.74 9.41 4.65
N ASN A 91 -0.55 8.97 4.23
CA ASN A 91 -0.36 7.73 3.49
C ASN A 91 0.18 6.66 4.45
N VAL A 92 -0.54 5.54 4.53
CA VAL A 92 -0.19 4.41 5.40
C VAL A 92 0.13 3.21 4.53
N VAL A 93 1.30 2.61 4.75
CA VAL A 93 1.75 1.39 4.09
C VAL A 93 1.96 0.32 5.15
N MET A 94 1.32 -0.83 4.97
CA MET A 94 1.35 -1.91 5.96
C MET A 94 1.66 -3.26 5.31
N LEU A 95 2.28 -4.14 6.10
CA LEU A 95 2.37 -5.56 5.82
C LEU A 95 1.11 -6.26 6.33
N GLU A 96 0.71 -7.34 5.68
CA GLU A 96 -0.45 -8.15 6.13
C GLU A 96 -0.32 -8.68 7.57
N SER A 97 0.90 -8.74 8.13
CA SER A 97 1.12 -9.06 9.55
C SER A 97 0.65 -7.97 10.53
N GLY A 98 0.12 -6.84 10.04
CA GLY A 98 -0.26 -5.68 10.85
C GLY A 98 0.90 -4.77 11.21
N SER A 99 2.06 -4.94 10.57
CA SER A 99 3.25 -4.10 10.83
C SER A 99 3.33 -2.97 9.82
N TYR A 100 3.47 -1.73 10.29
CA TYR A 100 3.66 -0.58 9.42
C TYR A 100 5.03 -0.59 8.74
N VAL A 101 5.03 -0.39 7.42
CA VAL A 101 6.24 -0.14 6.61
C VAL A 101 6.54 1.34 6.54
N GLU A 102 5.49 2.16 6.45
CA GLU A 102 5.58 3.61 6.32
C GLU A 102 4.29 4.23 6.85
N VAL A 103 4.43 5.29 7.66
CA VAL A 103 3.34 6.19 8.03
C VAL A 103 3.85 7.59 7.75
N GLN A 104 3.29 8.26 6.75
CA GLN A 104 3.62 9.63 6.39
C GLN A 104 2.36 10.46 6.48
N GLY A 105 2.26 11.29 7.52
CA GLY A 105 1.15 12.20 7.74
C GLY A 105 1.61 13.64 7.74
N THR A 106 0.77 14.52 7.21
CA THR A 106 1.00 15.96 7.10
C THR A 106 -0.26 16.70 7.56
N GLY A 107 -0.09 17.77 8.33
CA GLY A 107 -1.16 18.73 8.61
C GLY A 107 -0.94 19.97 7.75
N GLU A 108 -1.35 19.94 6.49
CA GLU A 108 -1.08 21.06 5.57
C GLU A 108 -1.90 22.31 5.91
N ALA A 109 -3.15 22.12 6.34
CA ALA A 109 -4.07 23.19 6.75
C ALA A 109 -4.45 23.13 8.24
N GLY A 110 -3.71 22.34 9.04
CA GLY A 110 -4.02 22.11 10.45
C GLY A 110 -2.92 21.38 11.21
N SER A 111 -3.29 20.81 12.36
CA SER A 111 -2.42 19.93 13.14
C SER A 111 -3.27 18.83 13.74
N PHE A 112 -2.72 17.63 13.82
CA PHE A 112 -3.35 16.50 14.49
C PHE A 112 -2.64 16.21 15.82
N ASP A 113 -3.39 15.80 16.81
CA ASP A 113 -2.82 15.24 18.04
C ASP A 113 -2.64 13.71 17.91
N ARG A 114 -2.16 13.09 18.98
CA ARG A 114 -1.93 11.65 19.00
C ARG A 114 -3.23 10.83 18.91
N ALA A 115 -4.33 11.33 19.46
CA ALA A 115 -5.61 10.64 19.42
C ALA A 115 -6.20 10.70 18.01
N GLU A 116 -6.09 11.87 17.36
CA GLU A 116 -6.52 12.06 15.97
C GLU A 116 -5.73 11.16 15.00
N LEU A 117 -4.39 11.12 15.13
CA LEU A 117 -3.56 10.17 14.38
C LEU A 117 -3.97 8.71 14.63
N GLY A 118 -4.26 8.35 15.89
CA GLY A 118 -4.73 7.02 16.23
C GLY A 118 -6.01 6.64 15.48
N GLY A 119 -7.00 7.56 15.45
CA GLY A 119 -8.24 7.33 14.72
C GLY A 119 -8.02 7.18 13.21
N LEU A 120 -7.12 7.97 12.60
CA LEU A 120 -6.78 7.81 11.18
C LEU A 120 -6.11 6.46 10.90
N LEU A 121 -5.23 6.00 11.80
CA LEU A 121 -4.60 4.67 11.68
C LEU A 121 -5.62 3.54 11.85
N ASP A 122 -6.61 3.66 12.73
CA ASP A 122 -7.69 2.68 12.86
C ASP A 122 -8.50 2.53 11.56
N LEU A 123 -8.79 3.64 10.86
CA LEU A 123 -9.42 3.60 9.53
C LEU A 123 -8.50 2.94 8.50
N ALA A 124 -7.22 3.29 8.50
CA ALA A 124 -6.25 2.73 7.56
C ALA A 124 -6.13 1.21 7.74
N ASP A 125 -6.03 0.71 8.97
CA ASP A 125 -5.93 -0.71 9.28
C ASP A 125 -7.14 -1.50 8.73
N ALA A 126 -8.36 -0.96 8.89
CA ALA A 126 -9.57 -1.56 8.35
C ALA A 126 -9.56 -1.61 6.81
N GLY A 127 -9.23 -0.50 6.15
CA GLY A 127 -9.14 -0.45 4.68
C GLY A 127 -8.06 -1.37 4.12
N LEU A 128 -6.91 -1.43 4.77
CA LEU A 128 -5.80 -2.31 4.37
C LEU A 128 -6.16 -3.78 4.51
N ALA A 129 -6.93 -4.17 5.52
CA ALA A 129 -7.44 -5.54 5.65
C ALA A 129 -8.28 -5.97 4.43
N GLU A 130 -9.12 -5.07 3.92
CA GLU A 130 -9.90 -5.30 2.69
C GLU A 130 -8.98 -5.40 1.46
N LEU A 131 -8.00 -4.51 1.33
CA LEU A 131 -7.05 -4.53 0.21
C LEU A 131 -6.24 -5.84 0.16
N PHE A 132 -5.79 -6.37 1.31
CA PHE A 132 -5.12 -7.67 1.33
C PHE A 132 -6.03 -8.80 0.86
N ALA A 133 -7.31 -8.77 1.21
CA ALA A 133 -8.27 -9.75 0.71
C ALA A 133 -8.45 -9.68 -0.81
N LEU A 134 -8.52 -8.47 -1.36
CA LEU A 134 -8.61 -8.24 -2.80
C LEU A 134 -7.33 -8.69 -3.54
N GLN A 135 -6.15 -8.41 -2.99
CA GLN A 135 -4.88 -8.85 -3.57
C GLN A 135 -4.80 -10.39 -3.67
N ARG A 136 -5.18 -11.11 -2.60
CA ARG A 136 -5.21 -12.59 -2.61
C ARG A 136 -6.23 -13.13 -3.61
N ALA A 137 -7.39 -12.51 -3.70
CA ALA A 137 -8.43 -12.90 -4.66
C ALA A 137 -7.95 -12.71 -6.11
N ALA A 138 -7.19 -11.65 -6.38
CA ALA A 138 -6.71 -11.33 -7.72
C ALA A 138 -5.71 -12.35 -8.28
N VAL A 139 -4.96 -13.05 -7.43
CA VAL A 139 -3.96 -14.06 -7.84
C VAL A 139 -4.43 -15.51 -7.62
N ALA A 140 -5.67 -15.71 -7.18
CA ALA A 140 -6.23 -17.05 -7.00
C ALA A 140 -6.40 -17.77 -8.35
N PRO A 141 -6.13 -19.08 -8.44
CA PRO A 141 -6.42 -19.86 -9.64
C PRO A 141 -7.93 -19.79 -9.97
N GLY A 142 -8.26 -19.54 -11.23
CA GLY A 142 -9.63 -19.55 -11.75
C GLY A 142 -10.19 -20.95 -11.98
#